data_AF-A0A7G1CWR6-F1
#
_entry.id   AF-A0A7G1CWR6-F1
#
_cell.length_a   1.000
_cell.length_b   1.000
_cell.length_c   1.000
_cell.angle_alpha   90.00
_cell.angle_beta   90.00
_cell.angle_gamma   90.00
#
_symmetry.space_group_name_H-M   'P 1'
#
loop_
_entity.id
_entity.type
_entity.pdbx_description
1 polymer ?
#
loop_
_entity_poly.entity_id
_entity_poly.type
_entity_poly.pdbx_seq_one_letter_code
_entity_poly.pdbx_strand_id
1 'polypeptide(L)'
;PLEEARTWVHQACMSPCPTTKHGFQPMRMASATANCAKIVEYVFTQGFDRVVNMQMTPKTPGPRTFTDFEQVMEAWNVHMRSIFGLLVSGVNRGRPVASRITPRPYLSAVSERSVESGLDVCDSSISRGNSWITG
;
A
#
# COMPACT_ATOMS: atom_id res chain seq x y z
N PRO A 1 -10.85 -8.41 -18.40
CA PRO A 1 -11.13 -8.35 -19.85
C PRO A 1 -10.89 -6.94 -20.38
N LEU A 2 -10.52 -6.78 -21.66
CA LEU A 2 -10.23 -5.45 -22.22
C LEU A 2 -11.46 -4.52 -22.15
N GLU A 3 -12.65 -5.04 -22.36
CA GLU A 3 -13.90 -4.27 -22.29
C GLU A 3 -14.12 -3.68 -20.89
N GLU A 4 -13.97 -4.48 -19.84
CA GLU A 4 -14.07 -4.05 -18.44
C GLU A 4 -12.99 -3.00 -18.07
N ALA A 5 -11.76 -3.17 -18.59
CA ALA A 5 -10.66 -2.25 -18.31
C ALA A 5 -10.88 -0.84 -18.88
N ARG A 6 -11.71 -0.70 -19.93
CA ARG A 6 -12.10 0.60 -20.50
C ARG A 6 -13.06 1.38 -19.59
N THR A 7 -13.76 0.70 -18.68
CA THR A 7 -14.76 1.30 -17.79
C THR A 7 -14.19 1.54 -16.39
N TRP A 8 -13.55 2.69 -16.19
CA TRP A 8 -12.92 3.02 -14.91
C TRP A 8 -13.27 4.43 -14.43
N VAL A 9 -13.16 4.62 -13.13
CA VAL A 9 -13.26 5.91 -12.43
C VAL A 9 -12.12 6.03 -11.44
N HIS A 10 -11.88 7.22 -10.89
CA HIS A 10 -11.02 7.33 -9.72
C HIS A 10 -11.76 6.80 -8.48
N GLN A 11 -11.19 5.83 -7.76
CA GLN A 11 -11.75 5.32 -6.50
C GLN A 11 -11.71 6.39 -5.40
N ALA A 12 -10.68 7.22 -5.44
CA ALA A 12 -10.45 8.35 -4.56
C ALA A 12 -9.87 9.48 -5.43
N CYS A 13 -8.75 10.08 -5.04
CA CYS A 13 -8.17 11.19 -5.81
C CYS A 13 -7.66 10.74 -7.18
N MET A 14 -6.78 9.72 -7.24
CA MET A 14 -6.03 9.40 -8.47
C MET A 14 -6.04 7.92 -8.86
N SER A 15 -6.38 6.99 -7.95
CA SER A 15 -6.29 5.55 -8.25
C SER A 15 -7.44 5.08 -9.14
N PRO A 16 -7.18 4.46 -10.31
CA PRO A 16 -8.22 3.96 -11.20
C PRO A 16 -8.92 2.73 -10.57
N CYS A 17 -10.22 2.60 -10.80
CA CYS A 17 -11.04 1.49 -10.34
C CYS A 17 -12.09 1.12 -11.39
N PRO A 18 -12.24 -0.18 -11.72
CA PRO A 18 -13.34 -0.62 -12.55
C PRO A 18 -14.69 -0.26 -11.94
N THR A 19 -15.67 0.08 -12.78
CA THR A 19 -17.02 0.48 -12.36
C THR A 19 -18.04 -0.67 -12.40
N THR A 20 -17.63 -1.85 -12.83
CA THR A 20 -18.52 -3.00 -13.00
C THR A 20 -18.79 -3.72 -11.68
N LYS A 21 -19.95 -4.36 -11.55
CA LYS A 21 -20.32 -5.19 -10.37
C LYS A 21 -19.36 -6.36 -10.14
N HIS A 22 -18.75 -6.84 -11.21
CA HIS A 22 -17.71 -7.87 -11.17
C HIS A 22 -16.29 -7.32 -10.96
N GLY A 23 -16.01 -6.04 -11.21
CA GLY A 23 -14.64 -5.51 -11.27
C GLY A 23 -14.26 -4.57 -10.12
N PHE A 24 -15.22 -3.95 -9.46
CA PHE A 24 -14.97 -2.88 -8.50
C PHE A 24 -14.10 -3.31 -7.30
N GLN A 25 -13.46 -2.33 -6.67
CA GLN A 25 -12.67 -2.49 -5.45
C GLN A 25 -13.53 -2.23 -4.20
N PRO A 26 -13.66 -3.22 -3.30
CA PRO A 26 -14.61 -3.13 -2.19
C PRO A 26 -14.06 -2.42 -0.94
N MET A 27 -12.77 -2.13 -0.93
CA MET A 27 -12.07 -1.52 0.18
C MET A 27 -10.89 -0.69 -0.34
N ARG A 28 -10.22 0.03 0.56
CA ARG A 28 -8.99 0.76 0.24
C ARG A 28 -7.91 -0.22 -0.23
N MET A 29 -7.51 -0.12 -1.50
CA MET A 29 -6.44 -0.95 -2.06
C MET A 29 -5.04 -0.31 -1.93
N ALA A 30 -4.94 0.93 -1.43
CA ALA A 30 -3.68 1.49 -0.97
C ALA A 30 -3.07 0.63 0.14
N SER A 31 -1.90 0.07 -0.14
CA SER A 31 -1.16 -0.78 0.80
C SER A 31 -0.12 0.00 1.61
N ALA A 32 0.24 1.21 1.20
CA ALA A 32 1.09 2.10 2.00
C ALA A 32 0.89 3.57 1.61
N THR A 33 1.08 4.45 2.58
CA THR A 33 1.22 5.89 2.37
C THR A 33 2.36 6.36 3.26
N ALA A 34 3.41 6.90 2.67
CA ALA A 34 4.54 7.50 3.38
C ALA A 34 4.91 8.81 2.69
N ASN A 35 5.65 9.68 3.39
CA ASN A 35 6.17 10.92 2.81
C ASN A 35 7.63 10.69 2.38
N CYS A 36 7.90 10.64 1.08
CA CYS A 36 9.25 10.45 0.57
C CYS A 36 10.23 11.56 0.97
N ALA A 37 9.75 12.78 1.22
CA ALA A 37 10.60 13.86 1.71
C ALA A 37 11.13 13.59 3.12
N LYS A 38 10.34 12.93 3.98
CA LYS A 38 10.82 12.51 5.32
C LYS A 38 11.91 11.45 5.24
N ILE A 39 11.90 10.64 4.19
CA ILE A 39 12.90 9.59 3.97
C ILE A 39 14.26 10.21 3.60
N VAL A 40 14.28 11.37 2.96
CA VAL A 40 15.51 12.15 2.74
C VAL A 40 16.13 12.58 4.08
N GLU A 41 15.32 13.01 5.06
CA GLU A 41 15.83 13.32 6.40
C GLU A 41 16.54 12.11 7.04
N TYR A 42 15.97 10.90 6.88
CA TYR A 42 16.55 9.67 7.40
C TYR A 42 17.91 9.32 6.80
N VAL A 43 18.18 9.72 5.56
CA VAL A 43 19.53 9.58 4.99
C VAL A 43 20.56 10.35 5.84
N PHE A 44 20.22 11.57 6.25
CA PHE A 44 21.13 12.45 6.99
C PHE A 44 21.11 12.25 8.51
N THR A 45 20.13 11.51 9.03
CA THR A 45 20.05 11.15 10.45
C THR A 45 20.34 9.67 10.72
N GLN A 46 20.79 8.92 9.71
CA GLN A 46 21.02 7.47 9.80
C GLN A 46 19.77 6.71 10.29
N GLY A 47 18.59 7.12 9.81
CA GLY A 47 17.31 6.49 10.14
C GLY A 47 16.68 6.92 11.48
N PHE A 48 17.30 7.83 12.22
CA PHE A 48 16.74 8.34 13.47
C PHE A 48 15.79 9.50 13.22
N ASP A 49 14.55 9.40 13.71
CA ASP A 49 13.59 10.50 13.67
C ASP A 49 13.63 11.27 15.00
N ARG A 50 13.96 12.56 14.94
CA ARG A 50 13.99 13.43 16.12
C ARG A 50 12.61 13.82 16.63
N VAL A 51 11.60 13.85 15.77
CA VAL A 51 10.24 14.29 16.13
C VAL A 51 9.58 13.25 17.04
N VAL A 52 9.68 11.97 16.66
CA VAL A 52 9.18 10.86 17.48
C VAL A 52 10.24 10.25 18.39
N ASN A 53 11.47 10.80 18.36
CA ASN A 53 12.62 10.43 19.18
C ASN A 53 12.93 8.92 19.16
N MET A 54 12.97 8.33 17.97
CA MET A 54 13.11 6.89 17.78
C MET A 54 13.86 6.55 16.50
N GLN A 55 14.53 5.39 16.50
CA GLN A 55 15.10 4.80 15.29
C GLN A 55 13.97 4.22 14.42
N MET A 56 13.65 4.89 13.31
CA MET A 56 12.52 4.53 12.44
C MET A 56 12.89 3.49 11.39
N THR A 57 14.13 3.51 10.93
CA THR A 57 14.67 2.63 9.88
C THR A 57 16.06 2.11 10.27
N PRO A 58 16.64 1.14 9.55
CA PRO A 58 18.00 0.66 9.84
C PRO A 58 19.04 1.79 9.84
N LYS A 59 20.09 1.64 10.66
CA LYS A 59 21.21 2.59 10.67
C LYS A 59 22.04 2.44 9.39
N THR A 60 21.94 3.42 8.49
CA THR A 60 22.81 3.56 7.31
C THR A 60 24.13 4.25 7.69
N PRO A 61 25.17 4.20 6.84
CA PRO A 61 26.39 4.98 7.06
C PRO A 61 26.09 6.48 7.24
N GLY A 62 26.93 7.15 8.03
CA GLY A 62 26.74 8.57 8.36
C GLY A 62 27.00 9.46 7.15
N PRO A 63 26.26 10.58 6.99
CA PRO A 63 26.37 11.40 5.79
C PRO A 63 27.75 12.05 5.59
N ARG A 64 28.56 12.15 6.66
CA ARG A 64 29.94 12.65 6.58
C ARG A 64 30.90 11.68 5.88
N THR A 65 30.51 10.42 5.71
CA THR A 65 31.33 9.42 5.01
C THR A 65 30.98 9.32 3.53
N PHE A 66 29.95 10.04 3.05
CA PHE A 66 29.56 9.97 1.66
C PHE A 66 30.55 10.73 0.76
N THR A 67 31.00 10.09 -0.31
CA THR A 67 31.95 10.61 -1.30
C THR A 67 31.29 10.99 -2.61
N ASP A 68 30.08 10.47 -2.87
CA ASP A 68 29.32 10.69 -4.09
C ASP A 68 27.80 10.61 -3.84
N PHE A 69 27.03 10.97 -4.85
CA PHE A 69 25.56 10.98 -4.78
C PHE A 69 24.96 9.57 -4.78
N GLU A 70 25.63 8.57 -5.35
CA GLU A 70 25.12 7.19 -5.38
C GLU A 70 25.02 6.60 -3.97
N GLN A 71 25.95 6.95 -3.08
CA GLN A 71 25.87 6.57 -1.67
C GLN A 71 24.68 7.20 -0.94
N VAL A 72 24.28 8.43 -1.31
CA VAL A 72 23.05 9.07 -0.81
C VAL A 72 21.82 8.29 -1.30
N MET A 73 21.80 7.94 -2.59
CA MET A 73 20.71 7.17 -3.20
C MET A 73 20.59 5.76 -2.61
N GLU A 74 21.70 5.09 -2.32
CA GLU A 74 21.66 3.77 -1.69
C GLU A 74 21.14 3.83 -0.26
N ALA A 75 21.58 4.82 0.54
CA ALA A 75 21.03 5.05 1.86
C ALA A 75 19.51 5.35 1.80
N TRP A 76 19.08 6.16 0.82
CA TRP A 76 17.66 6.44 0.59
C TRP A 76 16.88 5.17 0.24
N ASN A 77 17.41 4.33 -0.66
CA ASN A 77 16.80 3.04 -1.04
C ASN A 77 16.64 2.11 0.17
N VAL A 78 17.63 2.05 1.07
CA VAL A 78 17.52 1.27 2.32
C VAL A 78 16.33 1.74 3.16
N HIS A 79 16.20 3.06 3.36
CA HIS A 79 15.10 3.62 4.15
C HIS A 79 13.74 3.44 3.46
N MET A 80 13.65 3.65 2.15
CA MET A 80 12.46 3.40 1.34
C MET A 80 11.97 1.95 1.47
N ARG A 81 12.88 0.98 1.25
CA ARG A 81 12.56 -0.45 1.34
C ARG A 81 12.08 -0.83 2.74
N SER A 82 12.71 -0.27 3.77
CA SER A 82 12.31 -0.53 5.16
C SER A 82 10.89 -0.02 5.45
N ILE A 83 10.59 1.24 5.11
CA ILE A 83 9.31 1.87 5.43
C ILE A 83 8.18 1.25 4.62
N PHE A 84 8.31 1.18 3.30
CA PHE A 84 7.26 0.60 2.45
C PHE A 84 7.10 -0.89 2.69
N GLY A 85 8.20 -1.62 2.96
CA GLY A 85 8.14 -3.03 3.36
C GLY A 85 7.32 -3.23 4.63
N LEU A 86 7.55 -2.42 5.66
CA LEU A 86 6.78 -2.46 6.90
C LEU A 86 5.29 -2.19 6.65
N LEU A 87 4.97 -1.06 6.01
CA LEU A 87 3.59 -0.61 5.78
C LEU A 87 2.79 -1.62 4.94
N VAL A 88 3.33 -2.05 3.81
CA VAL A 88 2.68 -3.02 2.91
C VAL A 88 2.50 -4.36 3.63
N SER A 89 3.49 -4.81 4.40
CA SER A 89 3.39 -6.08 5.12
C SER A 89 2.31 -6.05 6.21
N GLY A 90 2.08 -4.89 6.85
CA GLY A 90 0.99 -4.71 7.81
C GLY A 90 -0.37 -4.86 7.15
N VAL A 91 -0.59 -4.16 6.04
CA VAL A 91 -1.85 -4.24 5.28
C VAL A 91 -2.09 -5.66 4.75
N ASN A 92 -1.06 -6.29 4.18
CA ASN A 92 -1.18 -7.63 3.62
C ASN A 92 -1.52 -8.69 4.67
N ARG A 93 -1.03 -8.55 5.91
CA ARG A 93 -1.43 -9.43 7.02
C ARG A 93 -2.87 -9.21 7.47
N GLY A 94 -3.35 -7.97 7.42
CA GLY A 94 -4.73 -7.63 7.80
C GLY A 94 -5.80 -8.08 6.80
N ARG A 95 -5.50 -8.07 5.49
CA ARG A 95 -6.47 -8.35 4.43
C ARG A 95 -7.19 -9.70 4.57
N PRO A 96 -6.51 -10.84 4.81
CA PRO A 96 -7.20 -12.14 4.95
C PRO A 96 -8.10 -12.23 6.18
N VAL A 97 -7.82 -11.43 7.21
CA VAL A 97 -8.59 -11.43 8.46
C VAL A 97 -9.83 -10.54 8.33
N ALA A 98 -9.75 -9.46 7.54
CA ALA A 98 -10.79 -8.44 7.42
C ALA A 98 -12.15 -8.98 6.97
N SER A 99 -12.19 -9.96 6.05
CA SER A 99 -13.44 -10.59 5.59
C SER A 99 -14.16 -11.36 6.70
N ARG A 100 -13.43 -11.81 7.73
CA ARG A 100 -13.98 -12.56 8.87
C ARG A 100 -14.41 -11.67 10.02
N ILE A 101 -13.62 -10.64 10.35
CA ILE A 101 -13.87 -9.77 11.50
C ILE A 101 -14.78 -8.57 11.19
N THR A 102 -14.80 -8.13 9.94
CA THR A 102 -15.56 -6.96 9.48
C THR A 102 -16.22 -7.23 8.11
N PRO A 103 -17.09 -8.27 8.02
CA PRO A 103 -17.75 -8.61 6.76
C PRO A 103 -18.65 -7.47 6.27
N ARG A 104 -18.88 -7.43 4.95
CA ARG A 104 -19.64 -6.39 4.26
C ARG A 104 -20.85 -7.00 3.54
N PRO A 105 -21.82 -7.60 4.25
CA PRO A 105 -22.89 -8.40 3.63
C PRO A 105 -23.70 -7.62 2.58
N TYR A 106 -24.00 -6.34 2.82
CA TYR A 106 -24.69 -5.50 1.83
C TYR A 106 -23.86 -5.29 0.56
N LEU A 107 -22.56 -5.01 0.71
CA LEU A 107 -21.68 -4.81 -0.45
C LEU A 107 -21.45 -6.12 -1.22
N SER A 108 -21.37 -7.23 -0.51
CA SER A 108 -21.31 -8.58 -1.07
C SER A 108 -22.59 -8.92 -1.85
N ALA A 109 -23.77 -8.53 -1.37
CA ALA A 109 -25.04 -8.79 -2.06
C ALA A 109 -25.20 -8.06 -3.41
N VAL A 110 -24.43 -6.97 -3.65
CA VAL A 110 -24.44 -6.23 -4.92
C VAL A 110 -23.22 -6.53 -5.81
N SER A 111 -22.29 -7.36 -5.34
CA SER A 111 -21.13 -7.80 -6.11
C SER A 111 -21.41 -9.12 -6.81
N GLU A 112 -21.23 -9.14 -8.13
CA GLU A 112 -21.41 -10.33 -8.96
C GLU A 112 -20.50 -11.48 -8.50
N ARG A 113 -19.21 -11.19 -8.25
CA ARG A 113 -18.23 -12.16 -7.73
C ARG A 113 -18.65 -12.77 -6.39
N SER A 114 -19.23 -11.98 -5.50
CA SER A 114 -19.67 -12.45 -4.18
C SER A 114 -20.95 -13.27 -4.26
N VAL A 115 -21.90 -12.88 -5.12
CA VAL A 115 -23.13 -13.65 -5.34
C VAL A 115 -22.82 -15.01 -5.96
N GLU A 116 -21.91 -15.07 -6.93
CA GLU A 116 -21.50 -16.33 -7.58
C GLU A 116 -20.74 -17.28 -6.64
N SER A 117 -19.87 -16.74 -5.80
CA SER A 117 -19.00 -17.54 -4.92
C SER A 117 -19.59 -17.81 -3.53
N GLY A 118 -20.57 -17.02 -3.09
CA GLY A 118 -21.05 -17.02 -1.71
C GLY A 118 -20.05 -16.45 -0.71
N LEU A 119 -18.99 -15.78 -1.17
CA LEU A 119 -17.93 -15.22 -0.32
C LEU A 119 -18.11 -13.71 -0.09
N ASP A 120 -17.62 -13.25 1.06
CA ASP A 120 -17.55 -11.81 1.34
C ASP A 120 -16.70 -11.10 0.29
N VAL A 121 -17.14 -9.92 -0.15
CA VAL A 121 -16.49 -9.16 -1.21
C VAL A 121 -15.03 -8.79 -0.89
N CYS A 122 -14.65 -8.71 0.39
CA CYS A 122 -13.28 -8.44 0.81
C CYS A 122 -12.44 -9.71 0.96
N ASP A 123 -12.98 -10.91 0.68
CA ASP A 123 -12.20 -12.14 0.72
C ASP A 123 -11.09 -12.12 -0.34
N SER A 124 -9.86 -12.39 0.10
CA SER A 124 -8.68 -12.32 -0.75
C SER A 124 -8.72 -13.30 -1.93
N SER A 125 -9.44 -14.42 -1.81
CA SER A 125 -9.52 -15.44 -2.86
C SER A 125 -10.30 -15.00 -4.10
N ILE A 126 -11.21 -14.02 -3.95
CA ILE A 126 -12.02 -13.46 -5.06
C ILE A 126 -11.59 -12.05 -5.46
N SER A 127 -10.45 -11.58 -4.94
CA SER A 127 -9.92 -10.25 -5.23
C SER A 127 -9.46 -10.12 -6.68
N ARG A 128 -9.76 -8.98 -7.31
CA ARG A 128 -9.34 -8.66 -8.69
C ARG A 128 -8.07 -7.81 -8.78
N GLY A 129 -7.49 -7.45 -7.63
CA GLY A 129 -6.25 -6.68 -7.53
C GLY A 129 -6.40 -5.23 -8.02
N ASN A 130 -5.84 -4.28 -7.26
CA ASN A 130 -5.57 -2.91 -7.70
C ASN A 130 -4.71 -2.22 -6.63
N SER A 131 -3.66 -2.89 -6.19
CA SER A 131 -2.85 -2.39 -5.09
C SER A 131 -1.99 -1.23 -5.54
N TRP A 132 -1.93 -0.18 -4.72
CA TRP A 132 -1.00 0.93 -4.96
C TRP A 132 -0.31 1.35 -3.66
N ILE A 133 0.77 2.11 -3.81
CA ILE A 133 1.42 2.83 -2.71
C ILE A 133 1.41 4.32 -3.06
N THR A 134 1.46 5.16 -2.02
CA THR A 134 1.60 6.61 -2.16
C THR A 134 2.85 7.04 -1.41
N GLY A 135 3.68 7.85 -2.05
CA GLY A 135 4.95 8.38 -1.56
C GLY A 135 4.98 9.89 -1.58
#